data_AF-A0A6N3CZ10-F1
#
_entry.id   AF-A0A6N3CZ10-F1
#
_cell.length_a   1.000
_cell.length_b   1.000
_cell.length_c   1.000
_cell.angle_alpha   90.00
_cell.angle_beta   90.00
_cell.angle_gamma   90.00
#
_symmetry.space_group_name_H-M   'P 1'
#
loop_
_entity.id
_entity.type
_entity.pdbx_description
1 polymer ?
#
loop_
_entity_poly.entity_id
_entity_poly.type
_entity_poly.pdbx_seq_one_letter_code
_entity_poly.pdbx_strand_id
1 'polypeptide(L)'
;MSIVRLPEYEAEFESEEFEIYALPRSDANGASPYLEKYHRPLVDTDAILDTRTGMLDRSEGILTWIIEGLDDRWGYSFEPHGVYKLLVKKAKPLEDLGYMRPSWNNRYYVLEVLEEHAKHSELEALSAYLKTPKYLHTDRGDFLLNREYQYYTARIDDYAFTLDVDEGSDESCTVALATFNTIDNFKAFEQRISTYISETLLELANYWLDNDDQDPITSDVFAKRITMGELAFRNDGTIEVYYDDDDIFWGHCIIAHIDADGNPTDADIAG
;
A
#
# COMPACT_ATOMS: atom_id res chain seq x y z
N MET A 1 17.70 23.56 -11.23
CA MET A 1 16.62 22.56 -11.32
C MET A 1 15.32 23.30 -11.57
N SER A 2 14.69 23.06 -12.72
CA SER A 2 13.48 23.77 -13.11
C SER A 2 12.39 22.77 -13.45
N ILE A 3 11.20 23.03 -12.92
CA ILE A 3 9.98 22.48 -13.48
C ILE A 3 9.90 23.02 -14.90
N VAL A 4 9.72 22.12 -15.87
CA VAL A 4 9.71 22.47 -17.30
C VAL A 4 8.41 22.03 -17.94
N ARG A 5 8.05 22.73 -19.01
CA ARG A 5 6.91 22.43 -19.88
C ARG A 5 7.43 21.88 -21.19
N LEU A 6 7.03 20.65 -21.52
CA LEU A 6 7.43 19.96 -22.74
C LEU A 6 6.20 19.78 -23.63
N PRO A 7 6.22 20.29 -24.88
CA PRO A 7 5.12 20.12 -25.81
C PRO A 7 4.70 18.66 -26.02
N GLU A 8 5.66 17.73 -26.03
CA GLU A 8 5.43 16.30 -26.21
C GLU A 8 4.69 15.69 -25.02
N TYR A 9 5.00 16.16 -23.80
CA TYR A 9 4.31 15.69 -22.60
C TYR A 9 2.93 16.33 -22.45
N GLU A 10 2.81 17.64 -22.74
CA GLU A 10 1.53 18.33 -22.74
C GLU A 10 0.54 17.76 -23.76
N ALA A 11 1.01 17.11 -24.83
CA ALA A 11 0.16 16.45 -25.80
C ALA A 11 -0.64 15.27 -25.20
N GLU A 12 -0.23 14.71 -24.06
CA GLU A 12 -0.99 13.69 -23.31
C GLU A 12 -2.20 14.26 -22.55
N PHE A 13 -2.31 15.58 -22.46
CA PHE A 13 -3.34 16.27 -21.69
C PHE A 13 -4.28 17.06 -22.60
N GLU A 14 -5.47 17.33 -22.10
CA GLU A 14 -6.43 18.22 -22.74
C GLU A 14 -5.84 19.63 -22.85
N SER A 15 -6.29 20.40 -23.84
CA SER A 15 -5.75 21.75 -24.09
C SER A 15 -6.18 22.79 -23.05
N GLU A 16 -7.27 22.52 -22.33
CA GLU A 16 -7.84 23.43 -21.35
C GLU A 16 -7.01 23.49 -20.06
N GLU A 17 -6.70 24.72 -19.63
CA GLU A 17 -6.08 25.01 -18.33
C GLU A 17 -7.17 25.49 -17.37
N PHE A 18 -7.23 24.94 -16.15
CA PHE A 18 -8.22 25.33 -15.15
C PHE A 18 -7.70 25.13 -13.73
N GLU A 19 -8.38 25.75 -12.77
CA GLU A 19 -8.02 25.67 -11.36
C GLU A 19 -8.73 24.49 -10.69
N ILE A 20 -7.99 23.77 -9.85
CA ILE A 20 -8.53 22.76 -8.94
C ILE A 20 -8.10 23.06 -7.51
N TYR A 21 -8.85 22.54 -6.54
CA TYR A 21 -8.26 22.22 -5.25
C TYR A 21 -7.86 20.74 -5.24
N ALA A 22 -6.70 20.44 -4.70
CA ALA A 22 -6.20 19.08 -4.53
C ALA A 22 -5.84 18.82 -3.07
N LEU A 23 -6.00 17.57 -2.66
CA LEU A 23 -5.60 17.05 -1.36
C LEU A 23 -4.57 15.92 -1.59
N PRO A 24 -3.27 16.25 -1.76
CA PRO A 24 -2.22 15.25 -1.97
C PRO A 24 -2.10 14.32 -0.77
N ARG A 25 -1.99 13.02 -1.03
CA ARG A 25 -1.84 12.00 0.02
C ARG A 25 -0.44 12.08 0.65
N SER A 26 0.57 12.31 -0.17
CA SER A 26 1.97 12.41 0.23
C SER A 26 2.73 13.41 -0.62
N ASP A 27 3.98 13.69 -0.24
CA ASP A 27 4.93 14.34 -1.14
C ASP A 27 5.48 13.33 -2.17
N ALA A 28 6.15 13.84 -3.20
CA ALA A 28 6.83 13.01 -4.18
C ALA A 28 7.99 12.25 -3.51
N ASN A 29 8.03 10.94 -3.71
CA ASN A 29 9.10 10.06 -3.20
C ASN A 29 9.99 9.49 -4.32
N GLY A 30 9.73 9.89 -5.57
CA GLY A 30 10.47 9.43 -6.74
C GLY A 30 10.01 10.11 -8.02
N ALA A 31 10.73 9.84 -9.10
CA ALA A 31 10.36 10.30 -10.43
C ALA A 31 10.76 9.25 -11.47
N SER A 32 9.85 8.97 -12.42
CA SER A 32 10.17 8.08 -13.54
C SER A 32 11.02 8.83 -14.58
N PRO A 33 11.98 8.18 -15.24
CA PRO A 33 12.66 8.77 -16.40
C PRO A 33 11.66 9.17 -17.50
N TYR A 34 11.88 10.33 -18.12
CA TYR A 34 11.07 10.81 -19.24
C TYR A 34 11.97 11.50 -20.28
N LEU A 35 12.08 10.90 -21.48
CA LEU A 35 13.10 11.30 -22.45
C LEU A 35 14.51 11.29 -21.82
N GLU A 36 15.51 11.86 -22.49
CA GLU A 36 16.91 11.66 -22.11
C GLU A 36 17.30 12.36 -20.79
N LYS A 37 16.87 13.61 -20.58
CA LYS A 37 17.31 14.45 -19.44
C LYS A 37 16.19 14.87 -18.49
N TYR A 38 14.96 14.44 -18.73
CA TYR A 38 13.82 14.82 -17.92
C TYR A 38 13.33 13.66 -17.08
N HIS A 39 12.64 14.01 -16.01
CA HIS A 39 12.02 13.08 -15.10
C HIS A 39 10.60 13.54 -14.82
N ARG A 40 9.74 12.57 -14.53
CA ARG A 40 8.32 12.75 -14.28
C ARG A 40 8.00 12.33 -12.84
N PRO A 41 8.06 13.26 -11.88
CA PRO A 41 7.49 13.06 -10.56
C PRO A 41 5.98 12.89 -10.63
N LEU A 42 5.44 12.22 -9.63
CA LEU A 42 4.00 12.15 -9.38
C LEU A 42 3.72 12.08 -7.89
N VAL A 43 2.53 12.51 -7.50
CA VAL A 43 1.93 12.26 -6.18
C VAL A 43 0.50 11.83 -6.34
N ASP A 44 0.06 10.93 -5.47
CA ASP A 44 -1.34 10.54 -5.36
C ASP A 44 -2.12 11.58 -4.53
N THR A 45 -3.42 11.65 -4.77
CA THR A 45 -4.36 12.55 -4.08
C THR A 45 -5.55 11.74 -3.59
N ASP A 46 -6.08 12.12 -2.42
CA ASP A 46 -7.31 11.51 -1.88
C ASP A 46 -8.57 12.28 -2.29
N ALA A 47 -8.40 13.52 -2.78
CA ALA A 47 -9.50 14.28 -3.34
C ALA A 47 -9.05 15.38 -4.29
N ILE A 48 -9.90 15.64 -5.28
CA ILE A 48 -9.78 16.74 -6.22
C ILE A 48 -11.13 17.44 -6.34
N LEU A 49 -11.13 18.76 -6.21
CA LEU A 49 -12.30 19.60 -6.47
C LEU A 49 -12.08 20.45 -7.70
N ASP A 50 -12.94 20.29 -8.70
CA ASP A 50 -12.94 21.14 -9.88
C ASP A 50 -13.65 22.46 -9.57
N THR A 51 -12.92 23.58 -9.64
CA THR A 51 -13.48 24.90 -9.29
C THR A 51 -14.58 25.37 -10.25
N ARG A 52 -14.65 24.82 -11.47
CA ARG A 52 -15.64 25.18 -12.48
C ARG A 52 -17.00 24.56 -12.20
N THR A 53 -17.00 23.34 -11.68
CA THR A 53 -18.22 22.56 -11.40
C THR A 53 -18.59 22.55 -9.92
N GLY A 54 -17.62 22.81 -9.04
CA GLY A 54 -17.77 22.65 -7.59
C GLY A 54 -17.86 21.19 -7.15
N MET A 55 -17.63 20.23 -8.05
CA MET A 55 -17.70 18.81 -7.72
C MET A 55 -16.44 18.35 -7.02
N LEU A 56 -16.61 17.78 -5.83
CA LEU A 56 -15.57 17.05 -5.11
C LEU A 56 -15.55 15.59 -5.56
N ASP A 57 -14.45 15.19 -6.18
CA ASP A 57 -14.10 13.81 -6.46
C ASP A 57 -13.21 13.28 -5.33
N ARG A 58 -13.63 12.20 -4.67
CA ARG A 58 -12.89 11.54 -3.58
C ARG A 58 -12.23 10.23 -4.03
N SER A 59 -12.26 9.95 -5.34
CA SER A 59 -11.46 8.86 -5.89
C SER A 59 -9.99 9.27 -5.92
N GLU A 60 -9.11 8.26 -5.90
CA GLU A 60 -7.68 8.50 -6.05
C GLU A 60 -7.40 9.25 -7.37
N GLY A 61 -6.67 10.35 -7.27
CA GLY A 61 -6.17 11.11 -8.41
C GLY A 61 -4.66 11.23 -8.40
N ILE A 62 -4.07 11.63 -9.52
CA ILE A 62 -2.62 11.80 -9.66
C ILE A 62 -2.29 13.23 -10.07
N LEU A 63 -1.36 13.87 -9.36
CA LEU A 63 -0.70 15.09 -9.81
C LEU A 63 0.67 14.74 -10.37
N THR A 64 1.02 15.28 -11.53
CA THR A 64 2.31 14.99 -12.18
C THR A 64 2.87 16.22 -12.88
N TRP A 65 4.19 16.30 -13.00
CA TRP A 65 4.88 17.38 -13.69
C TRP A 65 6.20 16.87 -14.29
N ILE A 66 6.95 17.75 -14.97
CA ILE A 66 8.25 17.41 -15.53
C ILE A 66 9.32 18.28 -14.90
N ILE A 67 10.44 17.65 -14.54
CA ILE A 67 11.66 18.31 -14.08
C ILE A 67 12.81 18.02 -15.04
N GLU A 68 13.73 18.98 -15.18
CA GLU A 68 15.01 18.76 -15.85
C GLU A 68 16.11 18.49 -14.80
N GLY A 69 16.81 17.36 -14.95
CA GLY A 69 17.85 16.89 -14.02
C GLY A 69 17.33 16.03 -12.86
N LEU A 70 18.26 15.36 -12.18
CA LEU A 70 18.06 14.56 -10.96
C LEU A 70 19.00 15.10 -9.88
N ASP A 71 18.52 16.07 -9.11
CA ASP A 71 19.08 16.43 -7.81
C ASP A 71 18.14 15.87 -6.73
N ASP A 72 18.47 16.02 -5.44
CA ASP A 72 17.70 15.49 -4.28
C ASP A 72 16.30 16.12 -4.08
N ARG A 73 15.69 16.75 -5.10
CA ARG A 73 14.38 17.43 -5.01
C ARG A 73 13.52 17.16 -6.23
N TRP A 74 12.23 16.94 -6.02
CA TRP A 74 11.30 16.54 -7.08
C TRP A 74 10.54 17.69 -7.75
N GLY A 75 10.96 18.95 -7.60
CA GLY A 75 10.22 20.10 -8.13
C GLY A 75 9.18 20.61 -7.14
N TYR A 76 7.88 20.44 -7.43
CA TYR A 76 6.83 20.76 -6.46
C TYR A 76 6.95 19.87 -5.21
N SER A 77 6.53 20.41 -4.06
CA SER A 77 6.48 19.70 -2.79
C SER A 77 5.12 19.90 -2.14
N PHE A 78 4.57 18.81 -1.61
CA PHE A 78 3.23 18.80 -1.02
C PHE A 78 3.26 18.26 0.41
N GLU A 79 2.66 18.98 1.34
CA GLU A 79 2.36 18.46 2.67
C GLU A 79 1.30 17.35 2.53
N PRO A 80 1.52 16.16 3.13
CA PRO A 80 0.51 15.12 3.22
C PRO A 80 -0.83 15.67 3.74
N HIS A 81 -1.88 15.47 2.97
CA HIS A 81 -3.23 15.99 3.16
C HIS A 81 -3.31 17.51 3.37
N GLY A 82 -2.39 18.28 2.80
CA GLY A 82 -2.50 19.74 2.67
C GLY A 82 -3.51 20.12 1.59
N VAL A 83 -4.21 21.23 1.75
CA VAL A 83 -5.14 21.73 0.72
C VAL A 83 -4.37 22.68 -0.19
N TYR A 84 -4.31 22.35 -1.49
CA TYR A 84 -3.60 23.14 -2.49
C TYR A 84 -4.54 23.63 -3.56
N LYS A 85 -4.38 24.89 -3.99
CA LYS A 85 -5.02 25.40 -5.21
C LYS A 85 -4.01 25.36 -6.34
N LEU A 86 -4.35 24.68 -7.43
CA LEU A 86 -3.44 24.39 -8.53
C LEU A 86 -4.02 24.84 -9.86
N LEU A 87 -3.17 25.33 -10.76
CA LEU A 87 -3.48 25.45 -12.18
C LEU A 87 -3.05 24.16 -12.88
N VAL A 88 -3.96 23.50 -13.60
CA VAL A 88 -3.72 22.17 -14.15
C VAL A 88 -4.28 21.99 -15.56
N LYS A 89 -3.82 20.92 -16.23
CA LYS A 89 -4.51 20.29 -17.38
C LYS A 89 -4.92 18.87 -17.02
N LYS A 90 -6.11 18.43 -17.43
CA LYS A 90 -6.56 17.05 -17.22
C LYS A 90 -5.96 16.13 -18.28
N ALA A 91 -5.54 14.92 -17.89
CA ALA A 91 -5.05 13.93 -18.84
C ALA A 91 -6.16 13.50 -19.80
N LYS A 92 -5.79 13.21 -21.05
CA LYS A 92 -6.69 12.54 -21.98
C LYS A 92 -6.98 11.14 -21.46
N PRO A 93 -8.23 10.65 -21.56
CA PRO A 93 -8.55 9.29 -21.16
C PRO A 93 -7.68 8.27 -21.90
N LEU A 94 -7.09 7.37 -21.14
CA LEU A 94 -6.41 6.18 -21.62
C LEU A 94 -7.42 5.04 -21.72
N GLU A 95 -7.26 4.20 -22.74
CA GLU A 95 -8.01 2.96 -22.88
C GLU A 95 -7.67 2.04 -21.69
N ASP A 96 -8.71 1.51 -21.04
CA ASP A 96 -8.50 0.60 -19.93
C ASP A 96 -8.04 -0.77 -20.47
N LEU A 97 -6.80 -1.13 -20.15
CA LEU A 97 -6.20 -2.39 -20.55
C LEU A 97 -6.33 -3.48 -19.47
N GLY A 98 -7.12 -3.25 -18.42
CA GLY A 98 -7.46 -4.23 -17.38
C GLY A 98 -6.41 -4.41 -16.28
N TYR A 99 -5.23 -3.81 -16.43
CA TYR A 99 -4.15 -3.80 -15.41
C TYR A 99 -3.81 -2.40 -14.91
N MET A 100 -4.44 -1.36 -15.46
CA MET A 100 -4.14 0.03 -15.12
C MET A 100 -4.93 0.45 -13.88
N ARG A 101 -4.25 1.13 -12.94
CA ARG A 101 -4.96 1.78 -11.83
C ARG A 101 -5.94 2.81 -12.37
N PRO A 102 -7.21 2.83 -11.90
CA PRO A 102 -8.20 3.81 -12.36
C PRO A 102 -7.75 5.27 -12.25
N SER A 103 -6.91 5.58 -11.24
CA SER A 103 -6.32 6.90 -10.98
C SER A 103 -5.47 7.45 -12.14
N TRP A 104 -5.00 6.62 -13.08
CA TRP A 104 -4.35 7.11 -14.31
C TRP A 104 -5.27 7.92 -15.20
N ASN A 105 -6.58 7.66 -15.16
CA ASN A 105 -7.60 8.46 -15.85
C ASN A 105 -8.09 9.65 -15.00
N ASN A 106 -7.65 9.76 -13.75
CA ASN A 106 -7.85 10.91 -12.86
C ASN A 106 -6.52 11.66 -12.63
N ARG A 107 -5.75 11.83 -13.70
CA ARG A 107 -4.41 12.44 -13.68
C ARG A 107 -4.43 13.88 -14.18
N TYR A 108 -3.65 14.74 -13.53
CA TYR A 108 -3.56 16.16 -13.83
C TYR A 108 -2.10 16.60 -13.96
N TYR A 109 -1.79 17.33 -15.04
CA TYR A 109 -0.51 17.98 -15.22
C TYR A 109 -0.50 19.29 -14.43
N VAL A 110 0.38 19.40 -13.44
CA VAL A 110 0.50 20.61 -12.61
C VAL A 110 1.30 21.67 -13.36
N LEU A 111 0.64 22.77 -13.69
CA LEU A 111 1.27 23.91 -14.35
C LEU A 111 1.84 24.89 -13.33
N GLU A 112 1.09 25.15 -12.27
CA GLU A 112 1.44 26.11 -11.23
C GLU A 112 0.75 25.77 -9.90
N VAL A 113 1.45 25.99 -8.79
CA VAL A 113 0.87 26.02 -7.44
C VAL A 113 0.43 27.46 -7.17
N LEU A 114 -0.88 27.70 -7.14
CA LEU A 114 -1.45 29.05 -6.98
C LEU A 114 -1.55 29.45 -5.50
N GLU A 115 -1.90 28.49 -4.64
CA GLU A 115 -2.05 28.71 -3.20
C GLU A 115 -1.71 27.43 -2.44
N GLU A 116 -0.82 27.55 -1.47
CA GLU A 116 -0.55 26.52 -0.47
C GLU A 116 -1.45 26.75 0.76
N HIS A 117 -1.93 25.68 1.39
CA HIS A 117 -2.85 25.74 2.54
C HIS A 117 -4.15 26.50 2.26
N ALA A 118 -4.69 26.33 1.05
CA ALA A 118 -5.86 27.03 0.58
C ALA A 118 -7.10 26.72 1.44
N LYS A 119 -8.00 27.70 1.57
CA LYS A 119 -9.18 27.60 2.44
C LYS A 119 -10.38 27.04 1.70
N HIS A 120 -10.74 25.79 2.00
CA HIS A 120 -11.94 25.15 1.48
C HIS A 120 -12.57 24.22 2.53
N SER A 121 -13.73 24.60 3.07
CA SER A 121 -14.34 23.94 4.25
C SER A 121 -14.48 22.42 4.14
N GLU A 122 -14.95 21.90 3.01
CA GLU A 122 -15.13 20.45 2.84
C GLU A 122 -13.79 19.70 2.77
N LEU A 123 -12.77 20.31 2.15
CA LEU A 123 -11.44 19.71 2.04
C LEU A 123 -10.65 19.86 3.35
N GLU A 124 -10.85 20.94 4.10
CA GLU A 124 -10.31 21.10 5.46
C GLU A 124 -10.90 20.04 6.41
N ALA A 125 -12.19 19.72 6.29
CA ALA A 125 -12.82 18.65 7.06
C ALA A 125 -12.26 17.27 6.68
N LEU A 126 -12.11 16.99 5.37
CA LEU A 126 -11.51 15.74 4.89
C LEU A 126 -10.04 15.61 5.31
N SER A 127 -9.25 16.68 5.16
CA SER A 127 -7.86 16.78 5.63
C SER A 127 -7.75 16.47 7.12
N ALA A 128 -8.59 17.08 7.95
CA ALA A 128 -8.61 16.83 9.39
C ALA A 128 -8.96 15.37 9.71
N TYR A 129 -9.93 14.79 9.00
CA TYR A 129 -10.28 13.38 9.14
C TYR A 129 -9.10 12.45 8.80
N LEU A 130 -8.48 12.63 7.63
CA LEU A 130 -7.36 11.80 7.18
C LEU A 130 -6.12 11.92 8.08
N LYS A 131 -5.84 13.14 8.57
CA LYS A 131 -4.73 13.40 9.52
C LYS A 131 -4.99 12.87 10.92
N THR A 132 -6.24 12.58 11.30
CA THR A 132 -6.58 12.10 12.64
C THR A 132 -6.32 10.60 12.73
N PRO A 133 -5.34 10.14 13.54
CA PRO A 133 -5.11 8.72 13.73
C PRO A 133 -6.36 8.03 14.30
N LYS A 134 -6.68 6.85 13.78
CA LYS A 134 -7.80 6.04 14.26
C LYS A 134 -7.25 4.77 14.89
N TYR A 135 -7.57 4.59 16.17
CA TYR A 135 -7.19 3.41 16.92
C TYR A 135 -8.39 2.49 17.13
N LEU A 136 -8.15 1.19 17.02
CA LEU A 136 -9.00 0.13 17.54
C LEU A 136 -8.36 -0.39 18.82
N HIS A 137 -9.05 -0.24 19.95
CA HIS A 137 -8.59 -0.70 21.25
C HIS A 137 -9.10 -2.13 21.51
N THR A 138 -8.18 -3.04 21.84
CA THR A 138 -8.51 -4.42 22.22
C THR A 138 -7.85 -4.78 23.54
N ASP A 139 -8.28 -5.86 24.17
CA ASP A 139 -7.65 -6.37 25.40
C ASP A 139 -6.19 -6.83 25.19
N ARG A 140 -5.78 -7.04 23.93
CA ARG A 140 -4.45 -7.54 23.55
C ARG A 140 -3.51 -6.44 23.04
N GLY A 141 -4.03 -5.25 22.79
CA GLY A 141 -3.25 -4.14 22.25
C GLY A 141 -4.09 -3.19 21.38
N ASP A 142 -3.49 -2.06 21.06
CA ASP A 142 -4.09 -1.05 20.20
C ASP A 142 -3.63 -1.25 18.76
N PHE A 143 -4.59 -1.27 17.84
CA PHE A 143 -4.30 -1.28 16.41
C PHE A 143 -4.50 0.11 15.82
N LEU A 144 -3.60 0.51 14.93
CA LEU A 144 -3.67 1.77 14.19
C LEU A 144 -4.19 1.52 12.78
N LEU A 145 -5.25 2.22 12.38
CA LEU A 145 -5.75 2.16 11.00
C LEU A 145 -4.75 2.81 10.03
N ASN A 146 -4.36 2.05 9.01
CA ASN A 146 -3.76 2.57 7.80
C ASN A 146 -4.86 2.78 6.75
N ARG A 147 -5.26 4.03 6.52
CA ARG A 147 -6.30 4.39 5.55
C ARG A 147 -5.86 4.21 4.10
N GLU A 148 -4.57 4.22 3.82
CA GLU A 148 -4.06 4.01 2.46
C GLU A 148 -4.24 2.55 2.04
N TYR A 149 -3.87 1.63 2.92
CA TYR A 149 -3.91 0.19 2.63
C TYR A 149 -5.13 -0.53 3.18
N GLN A 150 -6.06 0.19 3.82
CA GLN A 150 -7.34 -0.32 4.30
C GLN A 150 -7.19 -1.52 5.25
N TYR A 151 -6.24 -1.41 6.20
CA TYR A 151 -6.10 -2.37 7.29
C TYR A 151 -5.65 -1.68 8.58
N TYR A 152 -5.94 -2.31 9.70
CA TYR A 152 -5.41 -1.97 11.01
C TYR A 152 -4.10 -2.71 11.26
N THR A 153 -3.08 -2.06 11.81
CA THR A 153 -1.80 -2.70 12.15
C THR A 153 -1.50 -2.63 13.65
N ALA A 154 -0.93 -3.70 14.20
CA ALA A 154 -0.37 -3.72 15.54
C ALA A 154 0.87 -4.63 15.60
N ARG A 155 1.76 -4.36 16.55
CA ARG A 155 2.79 -5.31 16.99
C ARG A 155 2.51 -5.66 18.44
N ILE A 156 2.22 -6.94 18.70
CA ILE A 156 1.89 -7.46 20.03
C ILE A 156 2.86 -8.60 20.31
N ASP A 157 3.64 -8.46 21.38
CA ASP A 157 4.78 -9.33 21.68
C ASP A 157 5.75 -9.44 20.49
N ASP A 158 6.02 -10.66 20.02
CA ASP A 158 6.96 -10.95 18.92
C ASP A 158 6.31 -10.82 17.53
N TYR A 159 4.98 -10.62 17.44
CA TYR A 159 4.22 -10.78 16.22
C TYR A 159 3.72 -9.45 15.64
N ALA A 160 3.70 -9.35 14.32
CA ALA A 160 3.00 -8.28 13.61
C ALA A 160 1.63 -8.76 13.15
N PHE A 161 0.63 -7.88 13.22
CA PHE A 161 -0.75 -8.16 12.88
C PHE A 161 -1.27 -7.12 11.91
N THR A 162 -2.00 -7.59 10.91
CA THR A 162 -2.89 -6.75 10.09
C THR A 162 -4.32 -7.26 10.15
N LEU A 163 -5.29 -6.36 10.32
CA LEU A 163 -6.72 -6.68 10.25
C LEU A 163 -7.33 -5.89 9.11
N ASP A 164 -7.74 -6.59 8.04
CA ASP A 164 -8.33 -5.95 6.88
C ASP A 164 -9.66 -5.26 7.25
N VAL A 165 -9.90 -4.13 6.61
CA VAL A 165 -11.20 -3.45 6.68
C VAL A 165 -12.24 -4.27 5.90
N ASP A 166 -13.45 -4.33 6.45
CA ASP A 166 -14.62 -5.01 5.90
C ASP A 166 -14.96 -4.43 4.52
N GLU A 167 -15.38 -5.28 3.58
CA GLU A 167 -15.76 -4.85 2.24
C GLU A 167 -16.80 -3.73 2.26
N GLY A 168 -16.51 -2.62 1.57
CA GLY A 168 -17.40 -1.45 1.51
C GLY A 168 -17.37 -0.55 2.75
N SER A 169 -16.45 -0.78 3.70
CA SER A 169 -16.15 0.13 4.80
C SER A 169 -14.83 0.85 4.59
N ASP A 170 -14.66 2.00 5.24
CA ASP A 170 -13.37 2.71 5.31
C ASP A 170 -12.62 2.44 6.64
N GLU A 171 -13.31 1.91 7.67
CA GLU A 171 -12.75 1.81 9.02
C GLU A 171 -13.24 0.61 9.86
N SER A 172 -14.24 -0.16 9.42
CA SER A 172 -14.74 -1.32 10.17
C SER A 172 -13.90 -2.55 9.83
N CYS A 173 -13.49 -3.37 10.79
CA CYS A 173 -12.75 -4.63 10.57
C CYS A 173 -13.36 -5.78 11.37
N THR A 174 -14.70 -5.87 11.37
CA THR A 174 -15.45 -6.78 12.25
C THR A 174 -15.10 -8.24 11.99
N VAL A 175 -14.94 -8.63 10.72
CA VAL A 175 -14.63 -10.03 10.35
C VAL A 175 -13.21 -10.38 10.78
N ALA A 176 -12.22 -9.59 10.36
CA ALA A 176 -10.82 -9.80 10.69
C ALA A 176 -10.58 -9.80 12.22
N LEU A 177 -11.21 -8.86 12.94
CA LEU A 177 -11.13 -8.79 14.40
C LEU A 177 -11.77 -10.01 15.07
N ALA A 178 -12.89 -10.51 14.56
CA ALA A 178 -13.53 -11.71 15.10
C ALA A 178 -12.59 -12.92 14.97
N THR A 179 -11.94 -13.12 13.81
CA THR A 179 -10.95 -14.18 13.61
C THR A 179 -9.72 -13.98 14.50
N PHE A 180 -9.19 -12.76 14.63
CA PHE A 180 -8.08 -12.47 15.54
C PHE A 180 -8.37 -12.88 16.99
N ASN A 181 -9.62 -12.73 17.43
CA ASN A 181 -10.04 -13.09 18.77
C ASN A 181 -10.29 -14.60 18.97
N THR A 182 -10.29 -15.43 17.92
CA THR A 182 -10.40 -16.90 18.09
C THR A 182 -9.06 -17.55 18.48
N ILE A 183 -7.94 -16.86 18.27
CA ILE A 183 -6.61 -17.39 18.59
C ILE A 183 -6.19 -16.99 20.00
N ASP A 184 -6.48 -17.88 20.96
CA ASP A 184 -6.17 -17.66 22.38
C ASP A 184 -4.66 -17.65 22.69
N ASN A 185 -3.87 -18.46 21.98
CA ASN A 185 -2.45 -18.65 22.26
C ASN A 185 -1.63 -18.68 20.96
N PHE A 186 -0.96 -17.56 20.65
CA PHE A 186 -0.16 -17.43 19.43
C PHE A 186 1.06 -18.35 19.38
N LYS A 187 1.70 -18.68 20.51
CA LYS A 187 2.84 -19.61 20.52
C LYS A 187 2.39 -21.04 20.17
N ALA A 188 1.23 -21.46 20.67
CA ALA A 188 0.67 -22.77 20.31
C ALA A 188 0.16 -22.79 18.85
N PHE A 189 -0.42 -21.69 18.40
CA PHE A 189 -0.80 -21.50 17.00
C PHE A 189 0.42 -21.61 16.09
N GLU A 190 1.48 -20.85 16.37
CA GLU A 190 2.77 -20.88 15.67
C GLU A 190 3.37 -22.27 15.60
N GLN A 191 3.45 -23.00 16.72
CA GLN A 191 3.99 -24.35 16.70
C GLN A 191 3.23 -25.26 15.73
N ARG A 192 1.89 -25.19 15.71
CA ARG A 192 1.07 -26.01 14.82
C ARG A 192 1.27 -25.63 13.35
N ILE A 193 1.34 -24.34 13.03
CA ILE A 193 1.54 -23.88 11.66
C ILE A 193 2.96 -24.21 11.19
N SER A 194 3.99 -24.02 12.03
CA SER A 194 5.38 -24.37 11.69
C SER A 194 5.54 -25.87 11.41
N THR A 195 4.88 -26.75 12.17
CA THR A 195 4.85 -28.19 11.87
C THR A 195 4.18 -28.48 10.53
N TYR A 196 3.05 -27.83 10.24
CA TYR A 196 2.37 -28.01 8.96
C TYR A 196 3.25 -27.57 7.78
N ILE A 197 3.84 -26.38 7.86
CA ILE A 197 4.76 -25.86 6.84
C ILE A 197 5.92 -26.83 6.62
N SER A 198 6.56 -27.27 7.71
CA SER A 198 7.75 -28.09 7.63
C SER A 198 7.51 -29.48 7.10
N GLU A 199 6.29 -30.03 7.26
CA GLU A 199 5.87 -31.29 6.64
C GLU A 199 5.48 -31.10 5.17
N THR A 200 4.75 -30.03 4.85
CA THR A 200 4.23 -29.75 3.51
C THR A 200 5.34 -29.34 2.52
N LEU A 201 6.27 -28.48 2.96
CA LEU A 201 7.32 -27.91 2.09
C LEU A 201 8.67 -28.63 2.19
N LEU A 202 8.77 -29.76 2.92
CA LEU A 202 10.06 -30.41 3.17
C LEU A 202 10.80 -30.83 1.90
N GLU A 203 10.08 -31.42 0.95
CA GLU A 203 10.67 -31.87 -0.32
C GLU A 203 11.20 -30.68 -1.12
N LEU A 204 10.43 -29.59 -1.15
CA LEU A 204 10.84 -28.36 -1.81
C LEU A 204 12.06 -27.75 -1.11
N ALA A 205 12.04 -27.60 0.21
CA ALA A 205 13.17 -27.08 0.99
C ALA A 205 14.46 -27.86 0.69
N ASN A 206 14.41 -29.19 0.70
CA ASN A 206 15.57 -30.02 0.41
C ASN A 206 16.03 -29.93 -1.05
N TYR A 207 15.11 -29.72 -2.00
CA TYR A 207 15.48 -29.46 -3.40
C TYR A 207 16.27 -28.14 -3.55
N TRP A 208 15.89 -27.09 -2.82
CA TRP A 208 16.62 -25.81 -2.84
C TRP A 208 17.98 -25.90 -2.14
N LEU A 209 18.03 -26.58 -1.00
CA LEU A 209 19.29 -26.80 -0.27
C LEU A 209 20.30 -27.63 -1.07
N ASP A 210 19.86 -28.66 -1.80
CA ASP A 210 20.72 -29.45 -2.68
C ASP A 210 21.32 -28.59 -3.81
N ASN A 211 20.54 -27.65 -4.35
CA ASN A 211 21.02 -26.70 -5.34
C ASN A 211 22.05 -25.69 -4.77
N ASP A 212 22.15 -25.57 -3.44
CA ASP A 212 23.15 -24.76 -2.74
C ASP A 212 24.26 -25.62 -2.09
N ASP A 213 24.40 -26.89 -2.51
CA ASP A 213 25.35 -27.85 -1.95
C ASP A 213 25.23 -28.03 -0.40
N GLN A 214 24.03 -27.82 0.15
CA GLN A 214 23.73 -28.00 1.58
C GLN A 214 23.14 -29.38 1.88
N ASP A 215 23.42 -29.91 3.08
CA ASP A 215 22.88 -31.21 3.52
C ASP A 215 21.34 -31.14 3.69
N PRO A 216 20.61 -32.21 3.33
CA PRO A 216 19.17 -32.25 3.51
C PRO A 216 18.79 -32.19 5.00
N ILE A 217 17.71 -31.48 5.28
CA ILE A 217 17.16 -31.29 6.61
C ILE A 217 15.94 -32.18 6.85
N THR A 218 15.64 -32.39 8.13
CA THR A 218 14.40 -33.06 8.58
C THR A 218 13.31 -32.01 8.82
N SER A 219 12.04 -32.43 8.83
CA SER A 219 10.91 -31.54 9.19
C SER A 219 11.15 -30.85 10.55
N ASP A 220 11.66 -31.57 11.56
CA ASP A 220 11.96 -31.01 12.89
C ASP A 220 13.05 -29.93 12.87
N VAL A 221 14.02 -30.04 11.96
CA VAL A 221 15.06 -29.01 11.78
C VAL A 221 14.48 -27.84 11.02
N PHE A 222 13.70 -28.10 9.96
CA PHE A 222 13.06 -27.07 9.16
C PHE A 222 12.11 -26.19 10.00
N ALA A 223 11.23 -26.80 10.80
CA ALA A 223 10.32 -26.09 11.69
C ALA A 223 11.02 -25.17 12.71
N LYS A 224 12.29 -25.42 13.02
CA LYS A 224 13.10 -24.61 13.95
C LYS A 224 13.89 -23.49 13.26
N ARG A 225 14.07 -23.59 11.94
CA ARG A 225 14.75 -22.57 11.13
C ARG A 225 13.78 -21.46 10.74
N ILE A 226 12.54 -21.81 10.44
CA ILE A 226 11.52 -20.83 10.07
C ILE A 226 11.02 -20.04 11.29
N THR A 227 10.73 -18.75 11.10
CA THR A 227 10.24 -17.84 12.15
C THR A 227 8.96 -17.14 11.69
N MET A 228 7.90 -17.20 12.50
CA MET A 228 6.65 -16.50 12.18
C MET A 228 6.85 -14.98 12.26
N GLY A 229 6.49 -14.27 11.19
CA GLY A 229 6.56 -12.82 11.09
C GLY A 229 5.20 -12.16 11.27
N GLU A 230 4.51 -11.92 10.14
CA GLU A 230 3.23 -11.20 10.10
C GLU A 230 2.06 -12.17 9.96
N LEU A 231 0.98 -11.87 10.68
CA LEU A 231 -0.32 -12.53 10.54
C LEU A 231 -1.32 -11.51 9.97
N ALA A 232 -1.75 -11.75 8.73
CA ALA A 232 -2.74 -10.93 8.03
C ALA A 232 -4.12 -11.58 8.11
N PHE A 233 -5.03 -10.95 8.87
CA PHE A 233 -6.42 -11.38 9.03
C PHE A 233 -7.27 -10.72 7.97
N ARG A 234 -7.79 -11.53 7.05
CA ARG A 234 -8.52 -11.09 5.88
C ARG A 234 -9.96 -10.73 6.22
N ASN A 235 -10.57 -9.91 5.37
CA ASN A 235 -11.96 -9.49 5.52
C ASN A 235 -13.00 -10.59 5.23
N ASP A 236 -12.56 -11.76 4.75
CA ASP A 236 -13.35 -12.99 4.63
C ASP A 236 -13.15 -13.96 5.80
N GLY A 237 -12.30 -13.59 6.77
CA GLY A 237 -12.01 -14.35 7.98
C GLY A 237 -10.85 -15.35 7.85
N THR A 238 -10.25 -15.51 6.67
CA THR A 238 -9.02 -16.29 6.50
C THR A 238 -7.80 -15.57 7.09
N ILE A 239 -6.70 -16.30 7.25
CA ILE A 239 -5.43 -15.73 7.72
C ILE A 239 -4.32 -16.14 6.76
N GLU A 240 -3.50 -15.17 6.37
CA GLU A 240 -2.21 -15.42 5.76
C GLU A 240 -1.11 -15.19 6.79
N VAL A 241 -0.20 -16.14 6.90
CA VAL A 241 0.90 -16.06 7.85
C VAL A 241 2.22 -16.12 7.10
N TYR A 242 2.99 -15.05 7.23
CA TYR A 242 4.28 -14.87 6.57
C TYR A 242 5.40 -15.33 7.48
N TYR A 243 6.29 -16.17 6.95
CA TYR A 243 7.44 -16.72 7.65
C TYR A 243 8.74 -16.31 6.97
N ASP A 244 9.71 -15.92 7.80
CA ASP A 244 11.12 -15.93 7.42
C ASP A 244 11.61 -17.39 7.45
N ASP A 245 12.35 -17.77 6.42
CA ASP A 245 12.74 -19.15 6.19
C ASP A 245 14.22 -19.43 6.47
N ASP A 246 14.95 -18.46 7.04
CA ASP A 246 16.39 -18.55 7.31
C ASP A 246 17.20 -18.88 6.03
N ASP A 247 16.83 -18.23 4.91
CA ASP A 247 17.50 -18.27 3.60
C ASP A 247 17.49 -19.65 2.92
N ILE A 248 16.52 -20.51 3.25
CA ILE A 248 16.32 -21.81 2.61
C ILE A 248 15.89 -21.66 1.14
N PHE A 249 15.10 -20.63 0.84
CA PHE A 249 14.50 -20.30 -0.45
C PHE A 249 15.07 -19.00 -1.04
N TRP A 250 16.32 -18.66 -0.72
CA TRP A 250 17.10 -17.59 -1.38
C TRP A 250 16.35 -16.25 -1.53
N GLY A 251 15.79 -15.75 -0.42
CA GLY A 251 15.08 -14.47 -0.36
C GLY A 251 13.59 -14.50 -0.70
N HIS A 252 13.00 -15.68 -0.95
CA HIS A 252 11.54 -15.83 -0.95
C HIS A 252 11.04 -15.93 0.50
N CYS A 253 9.77 -15.58 0.72
CA CYS A 253 9.08 -15.79 1.98
C CYS A 253 8.18 -17.03 1.89
N ILE A 254 7.96 -17.69 3.03
CA ILE A 254 6.93 -18.74 3.13
C ILE A 254 5.61 -18.07 3.49
N ILE A 255 4.52 -18.48 2.83
CA ILE A 255 3.16 -18.08 3.19
C ILE A 255 2.38 -19.34 3.60
N ALA A 256 1.77 -19.31 4.77
CA ALA A 256 0.79 -20.32 5.18
C ALA A 256 -0.63 -19.73 5.10
N HIS A 257 -1.53 -20.48 4.48
CA HIS A 257 -2.94 -20.13 4.35
C HIS A 257 -3.76 -20.86 5.40
N ILE A 258 -4.52 -20.10 6.18
CA ILE A 258 -5.34 -20.59 7.29
C ILE A 258 -6.80 -20.25 7.00
N ASP A 259 -7.68 -21.24 7.13
CA ASP A 259 -9.12 -21.01 7.01
C ASP A 259 -9.70 -20.23 8.20
N ALA A 260 -10.97 -19.82 8.09
CA ALA A 260 -11.66 -19.07 9.13
C ALA A 260 -11.87 -19.85 10.45
N ASP A 261 -11.75 -21.18 10.42
CA ASP A 261 -11.76 -22.04 11.61
C ASP A 261 -10.36 -22.14 12.25
N GLY A 262 -9.37 -21.47 11.66
CA GLY A 262 -8.00 -21.44 12.14
C GLY A 262 -7.20 -22.67 11.73
N ASN A 263 -7.56 -23.45 10.71
CA ASN A 263 -6.79 -24.62 10.27
C ASN A 263 -5.89 -24.29 9.08
N PRO A 264 -4.63 -24.77 9.05
CA PRO A 264 -3.80 -24.63 7.88
C PRO A 264 -4.38 -25.45 6.72
N THR A 265 -4.56 -24.80 5.59
CA THR A 265 -5.12 -25.40 4.37
C THR A 265 -4.07 -25.56 3.26
N ASP A 266 -3.07 -24.67 3.23
CA ASP A 266 -2.00 -24.70 2.24
C ASP A 266 -0.75 -23.96 2.74
N ALA A 267 0.39 -24.21 2.10
CA ALA A 267 1.62 -23.45 2.30
C ALA A 267 2.44 -23.40 1.01
N ASP A 268 2.96 -22.23 0.66
CA ASP A 268 3.77 -21.99 -0.53
C ASP A 268 4.89 -20.97 -0.28
N ILE A 269 5.60 -20.61 -1.35
CA ILE A 269 6.66 -19.59 -1.32
C ILE A 269 6.31 -18.44 -2.26
N ALA A 270 6.60 -17.20 -1.86
CA ALA A 270 6.35 -16.00 -2.65
C ALA A 270 7.58 -15.07 -2.64
N GLY A 271 7.89 -14.49 -3.80
CA GLY A 271 9.05 -13.63 -4.03
C GLY A 271 9.50 -13.63 -5.48
#